data_AF-A0A497FG82-F1
#
_entry.id   AF-A0A497FG82-F1
#
_cell.length_a   1.000
_cell.length_b   1.000
_cell.length_c   1.000
_cell.angle_alpha   90.00
_cell.angle_beta   90.00
_cell.angle_gamma   90.00
#
_symmetry.space_group_name_H-M   'P 1'
#
loop_
_entity.id
_entity.type
_entity.pdbx_description
1 polymer ?
#
loop_
_entity_poly.entity_id
_entity_poly.type
_entity_poly.pdbx_seq_one_letter_code
_entity_poly.pdbx_strand_id
1 'polypeptide(L)'
;MQIKKVLAGGLAALTAGATLAMGAFAIDSLGDYVSASDGSLTSPTIVIGAPAQPSTDFAKDVLGAADIAAAVAGYATTSVTSTSATTSVSGGVDAATVDNKLYFRSEMNKAKDTLTSNDLTTLLAQGTANVDLAGTYTYNQYINIGARQTAFGNSGGDLDDPALYIDAGSDPKINPLYNTTVTFNKPLNLSHSDVQGGTLTLFGVEYTIGSNSKTDGTSGSNLVLELYGGANTQTIQEGAEATVNIGGTDYTVGVLGVSTSTSGVVTVNGVSKSVTKDNSYTIEGLDVYVKDIYYLSKETQTSSMKLVLGSSKLTLQDGSEVKTGSTLTGIDGTHVSIKGSAAGISKLTVGVAGADSSSDYVLAGASNAFEDPVFGTFKLALNGLTPALDDASRDQIVVDNSANTAATVKLTDYRGNTKTLTWAQTKTGSNFGPELNATSTRQYRVIEGQTVKENDYVLLAPSQESEFGHIYQLSDVDDIGGSNPSFTLTDEFSGDTVQVYLNNGYKEFYLDGQAYCAVNKSDTSMAFYWGAGVTCTASANAGSKTTAFPLIKLK
;
A
#
# COMPACT_ATOMS: atom_id res chain seq x y z
N MET A 1 16.45 -7.32 -20.13
CA MET A 1 17.45 -8.35 -20.49
C MET A 1 18.84 -7.72 -20.68
N GLN A 2 19.56 -7.35 -19.60
CA GLN A 2 21.00 -7.01 -19.60
C GLN A 2 21.74 -7.31 -18.26
N ILE A 3 21.06 -7.88 -17.26
CA ILE A 3 21.70 -8.36 -16.00
C ILE A 3 22.53 -9.64 -16.19
N LYS A 4 22.21 -10.44 -17.23
CA LYS A 4 22.87 -11.74 -17.50
C LYS A 4 24.35 -11.64 -17.86
N LYS A 5 24.83 -10.50 -18.40
CA LYS A 5 26.23 -10.35 -18.84
C LYS A 5 27.17 -9.81 -17.76
N VAL A 6 26.66 -9.02 -16.82
CA VAL A 6 27.47 -8.41 -15.75
C VAL A 6 27.74 -9.42 -14.62
N LEU A 7 26.73 -10.24 -14.24
CA LEU A 7 26.91 -11.29 -13.24
C LEU A 7 27.83 -12.43 -13.73
N ALA A 8 27.69 -12.85 -14.99
CA ALA A 8 28.56 -13.89 -15.56
C ALA A 8 30.02 -13.39 -15.72
N GLY A 9 30.23 -12.11 -16.03
CA GLY A 9 31.56 -11.51 -16.15
C GLY A 9 32.28 -11.33 -14.82
N GLY A 10 31.56 -10.97 -13.75
CA GLY A 10 32.11 -10.84 -12.40
C GLY A 10 32.51 -12.18 -11.76
N LEU A 11 31.69 -13.22 -11.95
CA LEU A 11 31.98 -14.57 -11.45
C LEU A 11 33.11 -15.26 -12.23
N ALA A 12 33.21 -15.05 -13.55
CA ALA A 12 34.31 -15.60 -14.35
C ALA A 12 35.69 -15.04 -13.94
N ALA A 13 35.74 -13.76 -13.53
CA ALA A 13 36.95 -13.12 -13.02
C ALA A 13 37.37 -13.67 -11.63
N LEU A 14 36.40 -14.01 -10.76
CA LEU A 14 36.64 -14.64 -9.47
C LEU A 14 37.17 -16.08 -9.61
N THR A 15 36.63 -16.86 -10.56
CA THR A 15 37.11 -18.23 -10.80
C THR A 15 38.51 -18.26 -11.43
N ALA A 16 38.85 -17.28 -12.28
CA ALA A 16 40.21 -17.18 -12.85
C ALA A 16 41.25 -16.79 -11.79
N GLY A 17 40.88 -15.91 -10.84
CA GLY A 17 41.72 -15.54 -9.70
C GLY A 17 41.99 -16.70 -8.74
N ALA A 18 40.97 -17.54 -8.48
CA ALA A 18 41.11 -18.73 -7.63
C ALA A 18 41.97 -19.84 -8.26
N THR A 19 41.95 -20.00 -9.60
CA THR A 19 42.76 -21.03 -10.28
C THR A 19 44.26 -20.71 -10.37
N LEU A 20 44.68 -19.45 -10.26
CA LEU A 20 46.11 -19.09 -10.34
C LEU A 20 46.85 -19.26 -9.00
N ALA A 21 46.14 -19.29 -7.88
CA ALA A 21 46.72 -19.47 -6.54
C ALA A 21 46.80 -20.96 -6.11
N MET A 22 46.15 -21.86 -6.84
CA MET A 22 46.07 -23.28 -6.50
C MET A 22 46.92 -24.13 -7.44
N GLY A 23 48.19 -24.30 -7.07
CA GLY A 23 49.02 -25.36 -7.63
C GLY A 23 48.45 -26.73 -7.27
N ALA A 24 48.03 -27.45 -8.31
CA ALA A 24 47.97 -28.91 -8.42
C ALA A 24 47.41 -29.70 -7.21
N PHE A 25 46.09 -29.70 -7.03
CA PHE A 25 45.37 -30.90 -6.57
C PHE A 25 44.06 -31.02 -7.36
N ALA A 26 43.72 -32.26 -7.73
CA ALA A 26 42.68 -32.60 -8.69
C ALA A 26 41.29 -32.06 -8.29
N ILE A 27 40.64 -31.32 -9.19
CA ILE A 27 39.25 -30.88 -9.10
C ILE A 27 38.61 -31.20 -10.45
N ASP A 28 37.65 -32.11 -10.48
CA ASP A 28 37.09 -32.67 -11.72
C ASP A 28 35.85 -31.91 -12.26
N SER A 29 35.22 -31.01 -11.51
CA SER A 29 34.25 -30.04 -12.09
C SER A 29 33.92 -28.85 -11.19
N LEU A 30 33.59 -27.71 -11.80
CA LEU A 30 33.09 -26.48 -11.16
C LEU A 30 31.67 -26.64 -10.55
N GLY A 31 30.97 -27.74 -10.84
CA GLY A 31 29.60 -27.99 -10.39
C GLY A 31 29.46 -28.29 -8.90
N ASP A 32 30.56 -28.61 -8.21
CA ASP A 32 30.57 -28.91 -6.77
C ASP A 32 30.58 -27.65 -5.89
N TYR A 33 30.84 -26.47 -6.47
CA TYR A 33 30.94 -25.21 -5.71
C TYR A 33 29.69 -24.32 -5.84
N VAL A 34 28.94 -24.43 -6.94
CA VAL A 34 27.67 -23.72 -7.17
C VAL A 34 26.74 -24.60 -8.01
N SER A 35 25.74 -25.22 -7.39
CA SER A 35 24.64 -25.85 -8.12
C SER A 35 23.53 -24.83 -8.35
N ALA A 36 23.43 -24.30 -9.56
CA ALA A 36 22.25 -23.55 -10.00
C ALA A 36 21.38 -24.48 -10.86
N SER A 37 20.34 -25.06 -10.26
CA SER A 37 19.24 -25.67 -11.01
C SER A 37 18.09 -24.66 -11.10
N ASP A 38 17.57 -24.45 -12.31
CA ASP A 38 16.33 -23.70 -12.59
C ASP A 38 16.28 -22.23 -12.14
N GLY A 39 17.43 -21.53 -12.12
CA GLY A 39 17.47 -20.09 -11.84
C GLY A 39 17.28 -19.73 -10.36
N SER A 40 17.34 -20.72 -9.47
CA SER A 40 17.35 -20.56 -8.02
C SER A 40 18.73 -20.89 -7.46
N LEU A 41 19.27 -20.00 -6.61
CA LEU A 41 20.43 -20.27 -5.77
C LEU A 41 19.95 -20.96 -4.49
N THR A 42 20.16 -22.27 -4.38
CA THR A 42 19.98 -23.00 -3.13
C THR A 42 21.33 -23.04 -2.40
N SER A 43 21.43 -22.25 -1.32
CA SER A 43 22.52 -22.22 -0.33
C SER A 43 23.95 -22.45 -0.87
N PRO A 44 24.64 -21.42 -1.41
CA PRO A 44 26.04 -21.59 -1.80
C PRO A 44 26.90 -21.89 -0.57
N THR A 45 27.75 -22.92 -0.66
CA THR A 45 28.75 -23.21 0.37
C THR A 45 29.98 -22.35 0.10
N ILE A 46 30.26 -21.38 0.97
CA ILE A 46 31.44 -20.53 0.87
C ILE A 46 32.59 -21.23 1.59
N VAL A 47 33.59 -21.70 0.83
CA VAL A 47 34.77 -22.38 1.37
C VAL A 47 35.88 -21.35 1.60
N ILE A 48 36.34 -21.25 2.85
CA ILE A 48 37.49 -20.43 3.24
C ILE A 48 38.68 -21.37 3.41
N GLY A 49 39.78 -21.11 2.72
CA GLY A 49 41.00 -21.91 2.85
C GLY A 49 41.62 -21.74 4.25
N ALA A 50 41.92 -22.85 4.93
CA ALA A 50 42.64 -22.80 6.20
C ALA A 50 44.11 -22.37 5.94
N PRO A 51 44.65 -21.38 6.68
CA PRO A 51 46.01 -20.91 6.44
C PRO A 51 47.02 -21.90 7.03
N ALA A 52 48.19 -22.01 6.41
CA ALA A 52 49.27 -22.88 6.89
C ALA A 52 49.86 -22.43 8.25
N GLN A 53 49.59 -21.19 8.68
CA GLN A 53 49.90 -20.61 10.00
C GLN A 53 48.85 -19.54 10.36
N PRO A 54 48.57 -19.27 11.65
CA PRO A 54 47.60 -18.24 12.04
C PRO A 54 48.04 -16.85 11.55
N SER A 55 47.23 -16.22 10.70
CA SER A 55 47.47 -14.86 10.20
C SER A 55 46.22 -13.99 10.39
N THR A 56 46.42 -12.67 10.49
CA THR A 56 45.35 -11.66 10.58
C THR A 56 44.48 -11.60 9.32
N ASP A 57 44.94 -12.20 8.22
CA ASP A 57 44.23 -12.16 6.95
C ASP A 57 43.16 -13.26 6.85
N PHE A 58 43.34 -14.40 7.53
CA PHE A 58 42.30 -15.42 7.64
C PHE A 58 41.05 -14.91 8.37
N ALA A 59 41.22 -14.07 9.39
CA ALA A 59 40.09 -13.44 10.08
C ALA A 59 39.31 -12.47 9.15
N LYS A 60 39.99 -11.81 8.22
CA LYS A 60 39.35 -10.96 7.20
C LYS A 60 38.61 -11.79 6.16
N ASP A 61 39.17 -12.93 5.75
CA ASP A 61 38.51 -13.85 4.81
C ASP A 61 37.25 -14.48 5.43
N VAL A 62 37.28 -14.80 6.73
CA VAL A 62 36.11 -15.27 7.49
C VAL A 62 35.04 -14.18 7.62
N LEU A 63 35.42 -12.94 7.90
CA LEU A 63 34.48 -11.81 7.97
C LEU A 63 33.88 -11.50 6.59
N GLY A 64 34.70 -11.47 5.53
CA GLY A 64 34.21 -11.26 4.17
C GLY A 64 33.30 -12.38 3.69
N ALA A 65 33.58 -13.63 4.04
CA ALA A 65 32.68 -14.75 3.77
C ALA A 65 31.36 -14.65 4.54
N ALA A 66 31.39 -14.16 5.79
CA ALA A 66 30.19 -13.90 6.57
C ALA A 66 29.33 -12.77 5.97
N ASP A 67 29.96 -11.69 5.49
CA ASP A 67 29.27 -10.58 4.81
C ASP A 67 28.65 -11.02 3.49
N ILE A 68 29.35 -11.85 2.70
CA ILE A 68 28.80 -12.44 1.48
C ILE A 68 27.65 -13.40 1.80
N ALA A 69 27.77 -14.23 2.84
CA ALA A 69 26.69 -15.13 3.27
C ALA A 69 25.46 -14.33 3.73
N ALA A 70 25.65 -13.25 4.48
CA ALA A 70 24.57 -12.35 4.93
C ALA A 70 23.92 -11.63 3.75
N ALA A 71 24.71 -11.13 2.80
CA ALA A 71 24.19 -10.52 1.58
C ALA A 71 23.39 -11.54 0.75
N VAL A 72 23.94 -12.73 0.52
CA VAL A 72 23.26 -13.81 -0.23
C VAL A 72 21.99 -14.29 0.48
N ALA A 73 22.00 -14.40 1.80
CA ALA A 73 20.80 -14.71 2.59
C ALA A 73 19.75 -13.59 2.51
N GLY A 74 20.18 -12.32 2.47
CA GLY A 74 19.31 -11.17 2.23
C GLY A 74 18.70 -11.12 0.82
N TYR A 75 19.38 -11.73 -0.17
CA TYR A 75 18.87 -11.87 -1.55
C TYR A 75 18.11 -13.19 -1.80
N ALA A 76 18.25 -14.19 -0.93
CA ALA A 76 17.57 -15.48 -1.02
C ALA A 76 16.10 -15.35 -0.57
N THR A 77 15.29 -14.72 -1.40
CA THR A 77 13.84 -14.69 -1.23
C THR A 77 13.23 -16.00 -1.74
N THR A 78 12.48 -16.71 -0.90
CA THR A 78 11.69 -17.87 -1.33
C THR A 78 10.43 -17.34 -2.00
N SER A 79 10.40 -17.35 -3.33
CA SER A 79 9.18 -17.07 -4.07
C SER A 79 8.20 -18.23 -3.88
N VAL A 80 7.14 -18.02 -3.09
CA VAL A 80 6.04 -18.99 -3.00
C VAL A 80 5.17 -18.82 -4.24
N THR A 81 5.29 -19.73 -5.20
CA THR A 81 4.43 -19.75 -6.38
C THR A 81 3.16 -20.52 -6.04
N SER A 82 2.04 -19.81 -5.90
CA SER A 82 0.69 -20.39 -5.91
C SER A 82 0.13 -20.24 -7.32
N THR A 83 -0.23 -21.36 -7.94
CA THR A 83 -0.89 -21.42 -9.26
C THR A 83 -2.30 -20.84 -9.20
N SER A 84 -2.40 -19.51 -9.24
CA SER A 84 -3.54 -18.71 -9.70
C SER A 84 -3.22 -17.25 -9.40
N ALA A 85 -3.15 -16.39 -10.43
CA ALA A 85 -3.10 -14.92 -10.39
C ALA A 85 -3.13 -14.24 -9.00
N THR A 86 -2.08 -14.43 -8.20
CA THR A 86 -1.86 -13.75 -6.92
C THR A 86 -0.52 -13.05 -7.01
N THR A 87 -0.51 -11.75 -6.73
CA THR A 87 0.71 -10.98 -6.54
C THR A 87 1.56 -11.65 -5.46
N SER A 88 2.74 -12.14 -5.79
CA SER A 88 3.65 -12.73 -4.81
C SER A 88 4.25 -11.61 -3.95
N VAL A 89 4.00 -11.65 -2.64
CA VAL A 89 4.62 -10.74 -1.67
C VAL A 89 5.81 -11.46 -1.05
N SER A 90 7.03 -10.93 -1.21
CA SER A 90 8.22 -11.48 -0.54
C SER A 90 8.31 -10.93 0.88
N GLY A 91 8.35 -11.80 1.89
CA GLY A 91 8.47 -11.40 3.30
C GLY A 91 7.23 -10.71 3.89
N GLY A 92 6.09 -10.77 3.20
CA GLY A 92 4.84 -10.16 3.63
C GLY A 92 3.63 -11.05 3.34
N VAL A 93 2.44 -10.55 3.65
CA VAL A 93 1.17 -11.28 3.51
C VAL A 93 0.18 -10.46 2.68
N ASP A 94 -0.55 -11.12 1.79
CA ASP A 94 -1.67 -10.49 1.08
C ASP A 94 -2.89 -10.41 2.00
N ALA A 95 -3.56 -9.26 2.00
CA ALA A 95 -4.81 -9.07 2.72
C ALA A 95 -5.97 -9.78 2.00
N ALA A 96 -5.89 -9.91 0.67
CA ALA A 96 -6.83 -10.71 -0.10
C ALA A 96 -6.55 -12.22 0.09
N THR A 97 -7.59 -13.03 -0.05
CA THR A 97 -7.48 -14.49 0.01
C THR A 97 -7.96 -15.11 -1.30
N VAL A 98 -7.92 -16.45 -1.39
CA VAL A 98 -8.48 -17.17 -2.55
C VAL A 98 -9.99 -16.99 -2.59
N ASP A 99 -10.66 -17.14 -1.45
CA ASP A 99 -12.13 -17.12 -1.34
C ASP A 99 -12.70 -15.71 -1.22
N ASN A 100 -11.95 -14.77 -0.62
CA ASN A 100 -12.36 -13.38 -0.44
C ASN A 100 -11.36 -12.44 -1.14
N LYS A 101 -11.73 -12.02 -2.36
CA LYS A 101 -11.01 -11.00 -3.12
C LYS A 101 -11.35 -9.59 -2.64
N LEU A 102 -10.39 -8.68 -2.76
CA LEU A 102 -10.60 -7.25 -2.53
C LEU A 102 -10.82 -6.57 -3.90
N TYR A 103 -12.01 -6.03 -4.11
CA TYR A 103 -12.35 -5.26 -5.32
C TYR A 103 -12.17 -3.77 -5.07
N PHE A 104 -12.17 -2.97 -6.14
CA PHE A 104 -12.18 -1.50 -6.02
C PHE A 104 -13.27 -1.04 -5.04
N ARG A 105 -12.93 -0.11 -4.14
CA ARG A 105 -13.77 0.36 -3.02
C ARG A 105 -14.17 -0.68 -1.97
N SER A 106 -13.62 -1.89 -1.99
CA SER A 106 -13.74 -2.79 -0.84
C SER A 106 -12.93 -2.26 0.32
N GLU A 107 -13.43 -2.44 1.54
CA GLU A 107 -12.66 -2.21 2.75
C GLU A 107 -11.47 -3.17 2.81
N MET A 108 -10.28 -2.67 3.15
CA MET A 108 -9.04 -3.46 3.17
C MET A 108 -9.10 -4.63 4.15
N ASN A 109 -9.84 -4.50 5.24
CA ASN A 109 -10.01 -5.52 6.25
C ASN A 109 -11.09 -6.58 5.92
N LYS A 110 -11.77 -6.48 4.77
CA LYS A 110 -12.89 -7.35 4.41
C LYS A 110 -12.51 -8.83 4.31
N ALA A 111 -11.33 -9.11 3.75
CA ALA A 111 -10.86 -10.48 3.53
C ALA A 111 -10.02 -10.99 4.72
N LYS A 112 -9.26 -10.10 5.35
CA LYS A 112 -8.45 -10.35 6.53
C LYS A 112 -8.38 -9.08 7.37
N ASP A 113 -8.79 -9.16 8.63
CA ASP A 113 -8.85 -8.00 9.53
C ASP A 113 -7.68 -7.94 10.52
N THR A 114 -7.05 -9.08 10.80
CA THR A 114 -5.96 -9.20 11.78
C THR A 114 -4.86 -10.09 11.25
N LEU A 115 -3.63 -9.59 11.29
CA LEU A 115 -2.41 -10.33 11.03
C LEU A 115 -1.81 -10.82 12.34
N THR A 116 -1.30 -12.05 12.32
CA THR A 116 -0.76 -12.78 13.48
C THR A 116 0.63 -13.34 13.17
N SER A 117 1.23 -14.06 14.11
CA SER A 117 2.46 -14.83 13.89
C SER A 117 2.34 -15.90 12.79
N ASN A 118 1.12 -16.31 12.42
CA ASN A 118 0.94 -17.23 11.29
C ASN A 118 1.11 -16.53 9.93
N ASP A 119 0.90 -15.21 9.90
CA ASP A 119 1.03 -14.39 8.70
C ASP A 119 2.44 -13.79 8.57
N LEU A 120 3.00 -13.28 9.68
CA LEU A 120 4.31 -12.64 9.75
C LEU A 120 5.11 -13.22 10.92
N THR A 121 5.69 -14.40 10.72
CA THR A 121 6.24 -15.25 11.80
C THR A 121 7.31 -14.59 12.65
N THR A 122 8.28 -13.90 12.04
CA THR A 122 9.36 -13.25 12.80
C THR A 122 8.89 -11.94 13.43
N LEU A 123 8.12 -11.14 12.69
CA LEU A 123 7.70 -9.80 13.11
C LEU A 123 6.69 -9.84 14.28
N LEU A 124 5.72 -10.76 14.18
CA LEU A 124 4.59 -10.87 15.11
C LEU A 124 4.71 -12.07 16.05
N ALA A 125 5.92 -12.60 16.21
CA ALA A 125 6.20 -13.66 17.18
C ALA A 125 5.74 -13.26 18.59
N GLN A 126 5.31 -14.26 19.37
CA GLN A 126 5.11 -14.07 20.81
C GLN A 126 6.43 -13.64 21.44
N GLY A 127 6.37 -12.53 22.17
CA GLY A 127 7.52 -12.00 22.88
C GLY A 127 7.50 -12.35 24.36
N THR A 128 8.66 -12.19 24.99
CA THR A 128 8.84 -12.27 26.43
C THR A 128 9.52 -11.00 26.91
N ALA A 129 8.98 -10.35 27.94
CA ALA A 129 9.67 -9.25 28.58
C ALA A 129 10.70 -9.82 29.56
N ASN A 130 11.97 -9.53 29.33
CA ASN A 130 13.08 -9.88 30.20
C ASN A 130 13.18 -8.85 31.32
N VAL A 131 12.48 -9.15 32.41
CA VAL A 131 12.40 -8.33 33.62
C VAL A 131 12.86 -9.18 34.79
N ASP A 132 13.52 -8.58 35.79
CA ASP A 132 14.10 -9.30 36.93
C ASP A 132 13.04 -9.65 37.99
N LEU A 133 11.92 -10.21 37.53
CA LEU A 133 10.84 -10.67 38.38
C LEU A 133 10.86 -12.20 38.41
N ALA A 134 10.45 -12.79 39.54
CA ALA A 134 10.36 -14.24 39.73
C ALA A 134 9.38 -14.98 38.78
N GLY A 135 8.89 -14.33 37.71
CA GLY A 135 8.03 -14.92 36.69
C GLY A 135 8.19 -14.28 35.31
N THR A 136 7.97 -15.07 34.27
CA THR A 136 8.05 -14.68 32.86
C THR A 136 6.78 -13.95 32.41
N TYR A 137 6.93 -12.76 31.82
CA TYR A 137 5.82 -12.01 31.19
C TYR A 137 5.85 -12.27 29.69
N THR A 138 4.80 -12.90 29.16
CA THR A 138 4.68 -13.13 27.72
C THR A 138 3.62 -12.21 27.13
N TYR A 139 3.79 -11.85 25.86
CA TYR A 139 2.84 -11.00 25.16
C TYR A 139 2.72 -11.42 23.69
N ASN A 140 1.53 -11.22 23.14
CA ASN A 140 1.24 -11.44 21.73
C ASN A 140 1.15 -10.12 20.99
N GLN A 141 1.53 -10.13 19.71
CA GLN A 141 1.57 -8.96 18.85
C GLN A 141 0.69 -9.20 17.62
N TYR A 142 0.00 -8.16 17.18
CA TYR A 142 -0.94 -8.21 16.07
C TYR A 142 -0.87 -6.92 15.25
N ILE A 143 -1.20 -7.01 13.98
CA ILE A 143 -1.53 -5.85 13.15
C ILE A 143 -3.00 -5.98 12.75
N ASN A 144 -3.85 -5.07 13.22
CA ASN A 144 -5.25 -5.02 12.82
C ASN A 144 -5.40 -4.04 11.65
N ILE A 145 -5.88 -4.53 10.51
CA ILE A 145 -6.04 -3.73 9.29
C ILE A 145 -7.27 -2.82 9.44
N GLY A 146 -7.12 -1.55 9.07
CA GLY A 146 -8.21 -0.59 9.07
C GLY A 146 -9.25 -0.84 7.98
N ALA A 147 -10.45 -0.29 8.15
CA ALA A 147 -11.55 -0.38 7.17
C ALA A 147 -11.42 0.65 6.04
N ARG A 148 -10.19 1.05 5.68
CA ARG A 148 -9.96 2.01 4.59
C ARG A 148 -10.28 1.39 3.24
N GLN A 149 -10.66 2.22 2.27
CA GLN A 149 -11.06 1.81 0.92
C GLN A 149 -10.10 2.38 -0.11
N THR A 150 -10.03 1.71 -1.26
CA THR A 150 -9.35 2.26 -2.43
C THR A 150 -10.22 3.32 -3.12
N ALA A 151 -9.57 4.37 -3.62
CA ALA A 151 -10.16 5.47 -4.37
C ALA A 151 -9.37 5.72 -5.66
N PHE A 152 -10.01 6.40 -6.61
CA PHE A 152 -9.37 6.88 -7.84
C PHE A 152 -9.67 8.36 -8.01
N GLY A 153 -8.64 9.19 -8.08
CA GLY A 153 -8.78 10.65 -8.07
C GLY A 153 -7.50 11.36 -7.63
N ASN A 154 -7.61 12.65 -7.30
CA ASN A 154 -6.46 13.51 -7.03
C ASN A 154 -6.09 13.62 -5.54
N SER A 155 -6.65 12.77 -4.67
CA SER A 155 -6.51 12.84 -3.19
C SER A 155 -6.66 14.27 -2.64
N GLY A 156 -7.85 14.86 -2.77
CA GLY A 156 -8.09 16.23 -2.28
C GLY A 156 -7.34 17.35 -3.03
N GLY A 157 -6.56 17.02 -4.07
CA GLY A 157 -5.74 17.97 -4.83
C GLY A 157 -4.23 17.74 -4.67
N ASP A 158 -3.81 16.76 -3.87
CA ASP A 158 -2.40 16.45 -3.61
C ASP A 158 -1.70 15.76 -4.80
N LEU A 159 -2.49 15.19 -5.71
CA LEU A 159 -1.99 14.60 -6.94
C LEU A 159 -2.35 15.48 -8.14
N ASP A 160 -1.36 15.75 -9.00
CA ASP A 160 -1.56 16.50 -10.24
C ASP A 160 -2.54 15.77 -11.18
N ASP A 161 -2.37 14.44 -11.29
CA ASP A 161 -3.22 13.56 -12.09
C ASP A 161 -4.01 12.57 -11.22
N PRO A 162 -5.24 12.19 -11.61
CA PRO A 162 -5.99 11.13 -10.95
C PRO A 162 -5.20 9.80 -10.92
N ALA A 163 -5.04 9.22 -9.74
CA ALA A 163 -4.40 7.91 -9.57
C ALA A 163 -5.23 6.99 -8.69
N LEU A 164 -4.89 5.69 -8.68
CA LEU A 164 -5.42 4.73 -7.73
C LEU A 164 -4.63 4.82 -6.41
N TYR A 165 -5.33 4.99 -5.30
CA TYR A 165 -4.72 5.09 -3.97
C TYR A 165 -5.62 4.47 -2.89
N ILE A 166 -5.07 4.25 -1.70
CA ILE A 166 -5.83 4.09 -0.46
C ILE A 166 -5.89 5.45 0.22
N ASP A 167 -7.09 5.90 0.59
CA ASP A 167 -7.28 7.05 1.49
C ASP A 167 -6.96 6.58 2.92
N ALA A 168 -5.75 6.88 3.38
CA ALA A 168 -5.28 6.59 4.72
C ALA A 168 -5.94 7.50 5.77
N GLY A 169 -6.48 8.66 5.34
CA GLY A 169 -6.99 9.75 6.14
C GLY A 169 -5.99 10.25 7.20
N SER A 170 -6.45 11.14 8.07
CA SER A 170 -5.58 11.81 9.06
C SER A 170 -6.01 11.60 10.52
N ASP A 171 -7.04 10.79 10.77
CA ASP A 171 -7.50 10.45 12.14
C ASP A 171 -7.07 9.02 12.54
N PRO A 172 -5.93 8.87 13.24
CA PRO A 172 -5.44 7.57 13.71
C PRO A 172 -6.25 6.96 14.86
N LYS A 173 -7.18 7.71 15.46
CA LYS A 173 -7.97 7.24 16.61
C LYS A 173 -9.28 6.59 16.18
N ILE A 174 -9.98 7.19 15.23
CA ILE A 174 -11.31 6.73 14.81
C ILE A 174 -11.20 5.73 13.66
N ASN A 175 -10.46 6.08 12.61
CA ASN A 175 -10.34 5.29 11.39
C ASN A 175 -8.87 5.15 10.97
N PRO A 176 -8.01 4.48 11.75
CA PRO A 176 -6.63 4.27 11.35
C PRO A 176 -6.53 3.46 10.06
N LEU A 177 -5.43 3.64 9.33
CA LEU A 177 -5.01 2.75 8.24
C LEU A 177 -4.73 1.34 8.78
N TYR A 178 -4.10 1.24 9.96
CA TYR A 178 -3.97 0.02 10.74
C TYR A 178 -3.68 0.33 12.21
N ASN A 179 -3.86 -0.68 13.07
CA ASN A 179 -3.40 -0.65 14.46
C ASN A 179 -2.32 -1.70 14.68
N THR A 180 -1.22 -1.32 15.32
CA THR A 180 -0.32 -2.27 15.96
C THR A 180 -0.82 -2.54 17.37
N THR A 181 -0.93 -3.81 17.77
CA THR A 181 -1.47 -4.20 19.08
C THR A 181 -0.53 -5.16 19.79
N VAL A 182 -0.25 -4.89 21.06
CA VAL A 182 0.45 -5.78 21.99
C VAL A 182 -0.49 -6.13 23.14
N THR A 183 -0.64 -7.42 23.45
CA THR A 183 -1.47 -7.90 24.56
C THR A 183 -0.62 -8.75 25.50
N PHE A 184 -0.51 -8.33 26.75
CA PHE A 184 0.23 -9.04 27.78
C PHE A 184 -0.65 -10.12 28.43
N ASN A 185 -0.08 -11.31 28.66
CA ASN A 185 -0.78 -12.42 29.32
C ASN A 185 -1.12 -12.12 30.79
N LYS A 186 -0.37 -11.20 31.41
CA LYS A 186 -0.52 -10.68 32.76
C LYS A 186 -0.16 -9.20 32.75
N PRO A 187 -0.79 -8.35 33.59
CA PRO A 187 -0.47 -6.93 33.65
C PRO A 187 1.03 -6.68 33.92
N LEU A 188 1.70 -5.93 33.05
CA LEU A 188 3.10 -5.55 33.21
C LEU A 188 3.18 -4.27 34.05
N ASN A 189 3.72 -4.37 35.27
CA ASN A 189 3.83 -3.23 36.18
C ASN A 189 5.01 -2.34 35.80
N LEU A 190 4.75 -1.31 34.98
CA LEU A 190 5.78 -0.38 34.49
C LEU A 190 6.47 0.44 35.57
N SER A 191 5.86 0.54 36.76
CA SER A 191 6.40 1.30 37.89
C SER A 191 7.32 0.45 38.78
N HIS A 192 7.46 -0.85 38.51
CA HIS A 192 8.35 -1.73 39.27
C HIS A 192 9.81 -1.56 38.80
N SER A 193 10.75 -1.47 39.75
CA SER A 193 12.18 -1.32 39.47
C SER A 193 12.72 -2.42 38.58
N ASP A 194 12.24 -3.65 38.76
CA ASP A 194 12.69 -4.82 38.00
C ASP A 194 12.14 -4.86 36.56
N VAL A 195 11.11 -4.07 36.28
CA VAL A 195 10.56 -3.88 34.93
C VAL A 195 11.30 -2.76 34.22
N GLN A 196 11.56 -1.66 34.92
CA GLN A 196 12.39 -0.57 34.40
C GLN A 196 13.83 -1.06 34.19
N GLY A 197 14.42 -0.77 33.02
CA GLY A 197 15.71 -1.32 32.60
C GLY A 197 15.65 -2.75 32.04
N GLY A 198 14.52 -3.45 32.18
CA GLY A 198 14.23 -4.70 31.48
C GLY A 198 14.07 -4.51 29.97
N THR A 199 14.08 -5.61 29.21
CA THR A 199 13.95 -5.55 27.74
C THR A 199 12.71 -6.26 27.22
N LEU A 200 12.20 -5.81 26.08
CA LEU A 200 11.14 -6.46 25.31
C LEU A 200 11.31 -6.16 23.83
N THR A 201 10.81 -7.02 22.96
CA THR A 201 10.87 -6.84 21.50
C THR A 201 9.48 -6.50 20.95
N LEU A 202 9.31 -5.31 20.38
CA LEU A 202 8.08 -4.89 19.72
C LEU A 202 8.29 -4.82 18.22
N PHE A 203 7.46 -5.52 17.45
CA PHE A 203 7.44 -5.51 15.98
C PHE A 203 8.85 -5.60 15.37
N GLY A 204 9.65 -6.56 15.86
CA GLY A 204 11.01 -6.80 15.36
C GLY A 204 12.12 -5.90 15.94
N VAL A 205 11.79 -4.93 16.80
CA VAL A 205 12.78 -4.04 17.44
C VAL A 205 12.89 -4.35 18.93
N GLU A 206 14.11 -4.59 19.43
CA GLU A 206 14.37 -4.71 20.86
C GLU A 206 14.43 -3.33 21.53
N TYR A 207 13.72 -3.19 22.64
CA TYR A 207 13.66 -1.99 23.45
C TYR A 207 14.02 -2.29 24.91
N THR A 208 14.72 -1.35 25.55
CA THR A 208 14.82 -1.26 27.02
C THR A 208 13.70 -0.38 27.57
N ILE A 209 13.03 -0.81 28.63
CA ILE A 209 11.95 -0.06 29.29
C ILE A 209 12.58 1.07 30.13
N GLY A 210 12.18 2.32 29.87
CA GLY A 210 12.68 3.50 30.57
C GLY A 210 12.10 3.67 31.98
N SER A 211 12.85 4.34 32.86
CA SER A 211 12.44 4.65 34.24
C SER A 211 11.27 5.62 34.34
N ASN A 212 11.02 6.43 33.30
CA ASN A 212 9.85 7.29 33.25
C ASN A 212 8.56 6.54 32.87
N SER A 213 8.64 5.23 32.64
CA SER A 213 7.46 4.39 32.43
C SER A 213 6.64 4.32 33.72
N LYS A 214 5.33 4.58 33.61
CA LYS A 214 4.43 4.76 34.76
C LYS A 214 3.10 4.06 34.51
N THR A 215 2.58 3.48 35.59
CA THR A 215 1.19 3.08 35.71
C THR A 215 0.45 4.11 36.58
N ASP A 216 -0.76 4.51 36.19
CA ASP A 216 -1.64 5.28 37.07
C ASP A 216 -2.67 4.33 37.66
N GLY A 217 -2.72 4.28 38.99
CA GLY A 217 -3.66 3.46 39.75
C GLY A 217 -5.09 3.99 39.77
N THR A 218 -5.33 5.14 39.13
CA THR A 218 -6.62 5.82 39.10
C THR A 218 -7.01 6.11 37.66
N SER A 219 -8.24 5.76 37.28
CA SER A 219 -8.80 5.95 35.95
C SER A 219 -8.66 7.41 35.47
N GLY A 220 -7.60 7.71 34.71
CA GLY A 220 -7.28 9.06 34.25
C GLY A 220 -5.87 9.19 33.66
N SER A 221 -5.71 8.82 32.39
CA SER A 221 -4.82 9.47 31.41
C SER A 221 -3.29 9.54 31.61
N ASN A 222 -2.67 8.92 32.63
CA ASN A 222 -1.21 9.03 32.85
C ASN A 222 -0.41 7.73 32.64
N LEU A 223 -0.94 6.76 31.86
CA LEU A 223 -0.14 5.60 31.46
C LEU A 223 0.91 6.05 30.44
N VAL A 224 2.19 5.85 30.79
CA VAL A 224 3.33 6.19 29.93
C VAL A 224 4.24 4.98 29.86
N LEU A 225 4.59 4.56 28.65
CA LEU A 225 5.62 3.58 28.38
C LEU A 225 6.75 4.28 27.60
N GLU A 226 7.90 4.39 28.24
CA GLU A 226 9.11 4.92 27.62
C GLU A 226 9.98 3.74 27.18
N LEU A 227 10.39 3.75 25.92
CA LEU A 227 11.17 2.68 25.31
C LEU A 227 12.43 3.26 24.69
N TYR A 228 13.54 2.57 24.88
CA TYR A 228 14.82 2.93 24.30
C TYR A 228 15.24 1.82 23.35
N GLY A 229 15.12 2.07 22.03
CA GLY A 229 15.57 1.12 21.01
C GLY A 229 17.09 1.06 20.94
N GLY A 230 17.65 0.07 20.26
CA GLY A 230 19.07 0.08 19.86
C GLY A 230 19.83 -1.18 20.25
N ALA A 231 20.43 -1.83 19.25
CA ALA A 231 21.24 -3.03 19.40
C ALA A 231 22.61 -2.76 20.08
N ASN A 232 23.02 -1.50 20.23
CA ASN A 232 24.37 -1.11 20.65
C ASN A 232 24.43 -0.78 22.14
N THR A 233 24.16 -1.78 22.98
CA THR A 233 24.45 -1.68 24.41
C THR A 233 25.95 -1.88 24.66
N GLN A 234 26.63 -0.86 25.17
CA GLN A 234 28.06 -0.88 25.48
C GLN A 234 28.28 -0.71 26.97
N THR A 235 29.21 -1.47 27.55
CA THR A 235 29.72 -1.21 28.90
C THR A 235 31.12 -0.63 28.78
N ILE A 236 31.25 0.67 29.06
CA ILE A 236 32.48 1.43 28.86
C ILE A 236 33.08 1.75 30.23
N GLN A 237 34.36 1.42 30.40
CA GLN A 237 35.11 1.72 31.62
C GLN A 237 35.47 3.21 31.67
N GLU A 238 35.59 3.74 32.88
CA GLU A 238 36.11 5.09 33.11
C GLU A 238 37.52 5.25 32.52
N GLY A 239 37.69 6.31 31.74
CA GLY A 239 38.89 6.60 30.95
C GLY A 239 38.99 5.84 29.62
N ALA A 240 38.02 4.98 29.28
CA ALA A 240 37.99 4.25 28.02
C ALA A 240 37.00 4.85 27.01
N GLU A 241 37.22 4.53 25.74
CA GLU A 241 36.36 4.89 24.62
C GLU A 241 36.00 3.63 23.80
N ALA A 242 34.84 3.66 23.16
CA ALA A 242 34.37 2.64 22.23
C ALA A 242 33.82 3.32 20.98
N THR A 243 34.16 2.80 19.81
CA THR A 243 33.60 3.25 18.54
C THR A 243 32.36 2.44 18.22
N VAL A 244 31.26 3.10 17.87
CA VAL A 244 30.01 2.45 17.43
C VAL A 244 29.55 3.06 16.12
N ASN A 245 29.09 2.19 15.21
CA ASN A 245 28.45 2.63 13.97
C ASN A 245 26.92 2.69 14.18
N ILE A 246 26.34 3.87 14.01
CA ILE A 246 24.91 4.12 14.11
C ILE A 246 24.44 4.74 12.79
N GLY A 247 23.59 4.02 12.05
CA GLY A 247 23.05 4.52 10.78
C GLY A 247 24.12 4.82 9.73
N GLY A 248 25.23 4.07 9.70
CA GLY A 248 26.34 4.28 8.78
C GLY A 248 27.33 5.37 9.19
N THR A 249 27.11 6.03 10.34
CA THR A 249 28.02 7.04 10.90
C THR A 249 28.76 6.47 12.10
N ASP A 250 30.07 6.62 12.15
CA ASP A 250 30.90 6.20 13.28
C ASP A 250 30.93 7.28 14.37
N TYR A 251 30.63 6.87 15.60
CA TYR A 251 30.73 7.70 16.80
C TYR A 251 31.75 7.11 17.77
N THR A 252 32.62 7.95 18.31
CA THR A 252 33.52 7.57 19.41
C THR A 252 32.90 8.00 20.73
N VAL A 253 32.50 7.02 21.56
CA VAL A 253 31.83 7.25 22.83
C VAL A 253 32.75 6.88 23.99
N GLY A 254 32.94 7.78 24.94
CA GLY A 254 33.80 7.55 26.11
C GLY A 254 33.10 7.80 27.44
N VAL A 255 33.65 7.22 28.51
CA VAL A 255 33.24 7.51 29.89
C VAL A 255 34.39 8.26 30.55
N LEU A 256 34.25 9.59 30.69
CA LEU A 256 35.31 10.43 31.23
C LEU A 256 35.47 10.28 32.74
N GLY A 257 34.35 10.05 33.45
CA GLY A 257 34.36 9.94 34.90
C GLY A 257 33.06 9.42 35.48
N VAL A 258 33.14 8.73 36.61
CA VAL A 258 31.98 8.30 37.41
C VAL A 258 32.09 8.89 38.80
N SER A 259 31.11 9.73 39.19
CA SER A 259 31.14 10.42 40.49
C SER A 259 30.36 9.69 41.57
N THR A 260 29.28 9.00 41.22
CA THR A 260 28.45 8.19 42.12
C THR A 260 27.83 7.02 41.36
N SER A 261 27.11 6.12 42.06
CA SER A 261 26.31 5.06 41.40
C SER A 261 25.13 5.58 40.56
N THR A 262 24.94 6.91 40.48
CA THR A 262 23.84 7.55 39.74
C THR A 262 24.31 8.67 38.83
N SER A 263 25.59 9.02 38.81
CA SER A 263 26.10 10.19 38.09
C SER A 263 27.49 9.97 37.51
N GLY A 264 27.70 10.49 36.30
CA GLY A 264 28.98 10.44 35.60
C GLY A 264 29.06 11.42 34.44
N VAL A 265 30.12 11.32 33.64
CA VAL A 265 30.34 12.13 32.43
C VAL A 265 30.62 11.21 31.24
N VAL A 266 29.84 11.38 30.18
CA VAL A 266 30.01 10.68 28.89
C VAL A 266 30.52 11.65 27.85
N THR A 267 31.39 11.17 26.97
CA THR A 267 31.89 11.91 25.80
C THR A 267 31.36 11.28 24.52
N VAL A 268 31.01 12.08 23.53
CA VAL A 268 30.74 11.62 22.15
C VAL A 268 31.52 12.52 21.21
N ASN A 269 32.41 11.93 20.40
CA ASN A 269 33.34 12.63 19.49
C ASN A 269 34.07 13.81 20.17
N GLY A 270 34.49 13.59 21.42
CA GLY A 270 35.20 14.58 22.24
C GLY A 270 34.32 15.60 22.97
N VAL A 271 33.02 15.67 22.70
CA VAL A 271 32.08 16.54 23.42
C VAL A 271 31.57 15.85 24.69
N SER A 272 31.84 16.45 25.85
CA SER A 272 31.46 15.88 27.16
C SER A 272 30.10 16.39 27.65
N LYS A 273 29.33 15.52 28.30
CA LYS A 273 28.08 15.88 29.00
C LYS A 273 27.97 15.13 30.32
N SER A 274 27.55 15.83 31.38
CA SER A 274 27.19 15.17 32.64
C SER A 274 25.88 14.41 32.46
N VAL A 275 25.88 13.17 32.93
CA VAL A 275 24.76 12.25 32.76
C VAL A 275 24.38 11.61 34.08
N THR A 276 23.13 11.18 34.16
CA THR A 276 22.59 10.46 35.32
C THR A 276 22.02 9.13 34.87
N LYS A 277 22.08 8.14 35.77
CA LYS A 277 21.48 6.82 35.54
C LYS A 277 20.00 6.97 35.18
N ASP A 278 19.53 6.08 34.31
CA ASP A 278 18.16 5.97 33.83
C ASP A 278 17.66 7.20 33.05
N ASN A 279 18.57 8.02 32.53
CA ASN A 279 18.24 9.18 31.70
C ASN A 279 18.89 9.07 30.32
N SER A 280 18.27 9.74 29.36
CA SER A 280 18.75 9.83 27.98
C SER A 280 19.20 11.24 27.62
N TYR A 281 20.27 11.32 26.83
CA TYR A 281 20.89 12.56 26.43
C TYR A 281 21.25 12.52 24.96
N THR A 282 20.95 13.58 24.22
CA THR A 282 21.56 13.82 22.92
C THR A 282 22.90 14.53 23.15
N ILE A 283 23.99 13.92 22.66
CA ILE A 283 25.36 14.42 22.73
C ILE A 283 25.93 14.38 21.32
N GLU A 284 26.20 15.55 20.74
CA GLU A 284 26.71 15.68 19.36
C GLU A 284 25.86 14.94 18.30
N GLY A 285 24.53 14.94 18.49
CA GLY A 285 23.58 14.29 17.58
C GLY A 285 23.38 12.79 17.83
N LEU A 286 24.18 12.16 18.71
CA LEU A 286 23.95 10.79 19.16
C LEU A 286 23.04 10.76 20.39
N ASP A 287 21.97 9.97 20.34
CA ASP A 287 21.15 9.65 21.50
C ASP A 287 21.81 8.55 22.34
N VAL A 288 22.05 8.89 23.61
CA VAL A 288 22.72 8.03 24.60
C VAL A 288 21.80 7.84 25.79
N TYR A 289 21.36 6.60 26.04
CA TYR A 289 20.66 6.23 27.26
C TYR A 289 21.60 5.59 28.27
N VAL A 290 21.60 6.10 29.50
CA VAL A 290 22.47 5.60 30.58
C VAL A 290 21.72 4.54 31.37
N LYS A 291 21.91 3.28 30.99
CA LYS A 291 21.21 2.14 31.60
C LYS A 291 21.70 1.85 33.02
N ASP A 292 23.01 1.88 33.24
CA ASP A 292 23.56 1.65 34.57
C ASP A 292 24.90 2.38 34.79
N ILE A 293 25.21 2.64 36.06
CA ILE A 293 26.46 3.24 36.49
C ILE A 293 27.04 2.39 37.62
N TYR A 294 28.13 1.69 37.30
CA TYR A 294 28.88 0.86 38.23
C TYR A 294 29.99 1.68 38.87
N TYR A 295 29.65 2.39 39.94
CA TYR A 295 30.61 3.17 40.73
C TYR A 295 31.39 2.28 41.69
N LEU A 296 32.72 2.36 41.64
CA LEU A 296 33.61 1.63 42.54
C LEU A 296 34.46 2.61 43.36
N SER A 297 34.21 2.68 44.66
CA SER A 297 34.81 3.67 45.57
C SER A 297 36.27 3.37 45.98
N LYS A 298 36.92 2.36 45.39
CA LYS A 298 38.28 1.94 45.74
C LYS A 298 39.23 2.29 44.59
N GLU A 299 40.32 2.97 44.91
CA GLU A 299 41.40 3.43 43.99
C GLU A 299 42.00 2.34 43.07
N THR A 300 41.75 1.06 43.35
CA THR A 300 42.27 -0.09 42.57
C THR A 300 41.27 -0.68 41.58
N GLN A 301 40.06 -0.13 41.50
CA GLN A 301 39.02 -0.60 40.58
C GLN A 301 38.50 0.57 39.75
N THR A 302 38.32 0.33 38.46
CA THR A 302 37.79 1.33 37.52
C THR A 302 36.27 1.26 37.50
N SER A 303 35.60 2.40 37.67
CA SER A 303 34.15 2.47 37.50
C SER A 303 33.77 2.27 36.03
N SER A 304 32.51 1.93 35.73
CA SER A 304 32.02 1.80 34.36
C SER A 304 30.58 2.24 34.21
N MET A 305 30.16 2.52 32.97
CA MET A 305 28.77 2.81 32.65
C MET A 305 28.27 1.86 31.56
N LYS A 306 27.02 1.39 31.70
CA LYS A 306 26.29 0.66 30.67
C LYS A 306 25.42 1.65 29.90
N LEU A 307 25.74 1.87 28.64
CA LEU A 307 25.11 2.83 27.75
C LEU A 307 24.38 2.10 26.63
N VAL A 308 23.23 2.61 26.20
CA VAL A 308 22.55 2.19 24.97
C VAL A 308 22.69 3.34 23.97
N LEU A 309 23.37 3.06 22.86
CA LEU A 309 23.85 4.06 21.91
C LEU A 309 23.04 4.03 20.62
N GLY A 310 22.67 5.22 20.12
CA GLY A 310 21.80 5.37 18.96
C GLY A 310 20.34 5.03 19.27
N SER A 311 19.93 5.22 20.52
CA SER A 311 18.61 4.76 20.95
C SER A 311 17.51 5.67 20.42
N SER A 312 16.68 5.18 19.50
CA SER A 312 15.39 5.80 19.17
C SER A 312 14.49 5.72 20.40
N LYS A 313 14.51 6.77 21.23
CA LYS A 313 13.61 6.91 22.36
C LYS A 313 12.18 7.01 21.81
N LEU A 314 11.30 6.12 22.21
CA LEU A 314 9.85 6.23 21.99
C LEU A 314 9.16 6.50 23.32
N THR A 315 8.23 7.45 23.33
CA THR A 315 7.34 7.71 24.46
C THR A 315 5.91 7.47 24.02
N LEU A 316 5.29 6.46 24.61
CA LEU A 316 3.93 6.02 24.34
C LEU A 316 3.05 6.44 25.52
N GLN A 317 2.32 7.54 25.36
CA GLN A 317 1.42 8.05 26.38
C GLN A 317 -0.04 7.81 25.96
N ASP A 318 -0.85 7.23 26.85
CA ASP A 318 -2.26 6.96 26.57
C ASP A 318 -3.02 8.22 26.14
N GLY A 319 -3.81 8.10 25.08
CA GLY A 319 -4.60 9.18 24.51
C GLY A 319 -3.82 10.24 23.72
N SER A 320 -2.52 10.04 23.50
CA SER A 320 -1.64 10.98 22.78
C SER A 320 -1.01 10.34 21.54
N GLU A 321 -0.39 11.14 20.68
CA GLU A 321 0.51 10.66 19.62
C GLU A 321 1.75 9.98 20.20
N VAL A 322 2.41 9.15 19.39
CA VAL A 322 3.74 8.60 19.72
C VAL A 322 4.74 9.75 19.65
N LYS A 323 5.66 9.82 20.63
CA LYS A 323 6.75 10.80 20.59
C LYS A 323 8.09 10.13 20.47
N THR A 324 9.00 10.75 19.72
CA THR A 324 10.36 10.26 19.48
C THR A 324 11.43 11.23 19.98
N GLY A 325 12.59 10.66 20.30
CA GLY A 325 13.80 11.39 20.69
C GLY A 325 13.71 12.05 22.08
N SER A 326 14.80 12.68 22.49
CA SER A 326 14.91 13.36 23.78
C SER A 326 14.06 14.63 23.88
N THR A 327 13.76 15.26 22.73
CA THR A 327 12.92 16.47 22.61
C THR A 327 11.42 16.16 22.63
N LEU A 328 11.03 14.89 22.62
CA LEU A 328 9.64 14.43 22.60
C LEU A 328 8.85 14.98 21.41
N THR A 329 9.43 14.88 20.21
CA THR A 329 8.78 15.30 18.96
C THR A 329 7.67 14.30 18.61
N GLY A 330 6.47 14.79 18.33
CA GLY A 330 5.34 13.96 17.89
C GLY A 330 5.60 13.29 16.55
N ILE A 331 5.16 12.04 16.41
CA ILE A 331 5.06 11.36 15.13
C ILE A 331 3.63 11.57 14.63
N ASP A 332 3.49 12.40 13.61
CA ASP A 332 2.20 12.74 13.01
C ASP A 332 1.45 11.49 12.52
N GLY A 333 0.12 11.56 12.53
CA GLY A 333 -0.72 10.43 12.11
C GLY A 333 -0.68 9.23 13.06
N THR A 334 -0.28 9.39 14.33
CA THR A 334 -0.27 8.30 15.32
C THR A 334 -1.17 8.57 16.54
N HIS A 335 -1.72 7.51 17.14
CA HIS A 335 -2.47 7.60 18.39
C HIS A 335 -2.25 6.37 19.27
N VAL A 336 -1.86 6.60 20.50
CA VAL A 336 -1.59 5.57 21.50
C VAL A 336 -2.82 5.36 22.37
N SER A 337 -3.21 4.10 22.54
CA SER A 337 -4.18 3.66 23.53
C SER A 337 -3.59 2.55 24.40
N ILE A 338 -3.55 2.78 25.71
CA ILE A 338 -3.05 1.82 26.69
C ILE A 338 -4.20 1.43 27.61
N LYS A 339 -4.46 0.12 27.72
CA LYS A 339 -5.37 -0.42 28.73
C LYS A 339 -4.58 -1.01 29.88
N GLY A 340 -4.83 -0.55 31.09
CA GLY A 340 -4.18 -1.03 32.29
C GLY A 340 -4.96 -0.73 33.56
N SER A 341 -4.35 -1.03 34.70
CA SER A 341 -4.81 -0.68 36.04
C SER A 341 -3.60 -0.42 36.93
N ALA A 342 -3.82 -0.20 38.23
CA ALA A 342 -2.73 -0.16 39.22
C ALA A 342 -1.82 -1.40 39.19
N ALA A 343 -2.31 -2.54 38.70
CA ALA A 343 -1.52 -3.77 38.59
C ALA A 343 -0.54 -3.76 37.40
N GLY A 344 -0.70 -2.86 36.43
CA GLY A 344 0.10 -2.84 35.22
C GLY A 344 -0.70 -2.63 33.94
N ILE A 345 0.03 -2.56 32.82
CA ILE A 345 -0.56 -2.49 31.48
C ILE A 345 -0.90 -3.89 30.96
N SER A 346 -2.05 -4.03 30.31
CA SER A 346 -2.54 -5.29 29.75
C SER A 346 -2.61 -5.26 28.22
N LYS A 347 -2.78 -4.08 27.64
CA LYS A 347 -2.83 -3.88 26.19
C LYS A 347 -2.22 -2.54 25.82
N LEU A 348 -1.40 -2.54 24.77
CA LEU A 348 -0.93 -1.35 24.06
C LEU A 348 -1.48 -1.43 22.63
N THR A 349 -2.05 -0.34 22.15
CA THR A 349 -2.47 -0.18 20.75
C THR A 349 -1.92 1.13 20.24
N VAL A 350 -1.30 1.11 19.05
CA VAL A 350 -0.92 2.32 18.32
C VAL A 350 -1.67 2.32 16.99
N GLY A 351 -2.58 3.26 16.84
CA GLY A 351 -3.24 3.53 15.57
C GLY A 351 -2.38 4.41 14.69
N VAL A 352 -2.32 4.10 13.41
CA VAL A 352 -1.55 4.83 12.40
C VAL A 352 -2.47 5.24 11.25
N ALA A 353 -2.36 6.48 10.80
CA ALA A 353 -3.01 7.06 9.62
C ALA A 353 -1.98 7.88 8.82
N GLY A 354 -2.43 8.59 7.78
CA GLY A 354 -1.62 9.60 7.11
C GLY A 354 -1.19 10.71 8.09
N ALA A 355 -0.02 11.32 7.82
CA ALA A 355 0.57 12.33 8.69
C ALA A 355 -0.34 13.56 8.83
N ASP A 356 -0.87 14.03 7.71
CA ASP A 356 -1.80 15.13 7.62
C ASP A 356 -2.72 14.96 6.39
N SER A 357 -3.66 15.90 6.20
CA SER A 357 -4.63 15.85 5.09
C SER A 357 -4.06 16.17 3.70
N SER A 358 -2.77 16.49 3.60
CA SER A 358 -2.04 16.68 2.34
C SER A 358 -1.08 15.51 2.02
N SER A 359 -1.06 14.50 2.90
CA SER A 359 -0.25 13.29 2.80
C SER A 359 -1.01 12.13 3.42
N ASP A 360 -2.29 12.01 3.05
CA ASP A 360 -3.23 11.01 3.57
C ASP A 360 -3.54 9.88 2.58
N TYR A 361 -2.59 9.56 1.69
CA TYR A 361 -2.77 8.54 0.67
C TYR A 361 -1.61 7.53 0.58
N VAL A 362 -1.94 6.32 0.13
CA VAL A 362 -0.96 5.31 -0.29
C VAL A 362 -1.18 5.00 -1.77
N LEU A 363 -0.27 5.46 -2.63
CA LEU A 363 -0.35 5.22 -4.07
C LEU A 363 -0.16 3.75 -4.42
N ALA A 364 -0.75 3.34 -5.54
CA ALA A 364 -0.48 2.03 -6.12
C ALA A 364 1.00 1.88 -6.53
N GLY A 365 1.53 0.67 -6.38
CA GLY A 365 2.91 0.29 -6.70
C GLY A 365 3.75 0.02 -5.45
N ALA A 366 4.54 -1.06 -5.49
CA ALA A 366 5.37 -1.48 -4.35
C ALA A 366 6.42 -0.44 -3.91
N SER A 367 6.86 0.45 -4.82
CA SER A 367 7.78 1.55 -4.50
C SER A 367 7.13 2.64 -3.63
N ASN A 368 5.80 2.70 -3.61
CA ASN A 368 5.01 3.69 -2.88
C ASN A 368 4.47 3.11 -1.56
N ALA A 369 5.05 1.99 -1.10
CA ALA A 369 4.63 1.35 0.13
C ALA A 369 4.80 2.29 1.33
N PHE A 370 3.74 2.41 2.12
CA PHE A 370 3.70 3.18 3.35
C PHE A 370 4.49 2.45 4.43
N GLU A 371 5.60 3.04 4.87
CA GLU A 371 6.44 2.49 5.93
C GLU A 371 5.84 2.82 7.30
N ASP A 372 5.85 1.86 8.22
CA ASP A 372 5.36 2.11 9.58
C ASP A 372 6.21 3.20 10.27
N PRO A 373 5.61 4.33 10.66
CA PRO A 373 6.37 5.49 11.12
C PRO A 373 6.89 5.34 12.57
N VAL A 374 6.47 4.29 13.29
CA VAL A 374 6.77 4.11 14.72
C VAL A 374 7.94 3.15 14.92
N PHE A 375 7.88 1.99 14.29
CA PHE A 375 8.85 0.89 14.39
C PHE A 375 9.73 0.77 13.14
N GLY A 376 9.25 1.15 11.95
CA GLY A 376 10.02 1.13 10.70
C GLY A 376 10.37 -0.27 10.17
N THR A 377 9.75 -1.33 10.70
CA THR A 377 10.11 -2.72 10.41
C THR A 377 9.21 -3.41 9.39
N PHE A 378 8.09 -2.79 9.02
CA PHE A 378 7.17 -3.30 8.01
C PHE A 378 6.55 -2.17 7.19
N LYS A 379 5.95 -2.55 6.06
CA LYS A 379 5.32 -1.62 5.12
C LYS A 379 3.95 -2.13 4.68
N LEU A 380 3.06 -1.21 4.35
CA LEU A 380 1.78 -1.48 3.71
C LEU A 380 1.83 -1.01 2.25
N ALA A 381 1.51 -1.90 1.31
CA ALA A 381 1.55 -1.57 -0.11
C ALA A 381 0.19 -1.81 -0.78
N LEU A 382 -0.25 -0.85 -1.58
CA LEU A 382 -1.27 -1.10 -2.60
C LEU A 382 -0.55 -1.55 -3.87
N ASN A 383 -0.59 -2.83 -4.23
CA ASN A 383 0.14 -3.32 -5.41
C ASN A 383 -0.52 -2.92 -6.75
N GLY A 384 -1.74 -2.37 -6.73
CA GLY A 384 -2.51 -1.97 -7.90
C GLY A 384 -3.71 -2.88 -8.16
N LEU A 385 -4.31 -2.75 -9.34
CA LEU A 385 -5.41 -3.61 -9.79
C LEU A 385 -4.88 -4.80 -10.59
N THR A 386 -5.60 -5.92 -10.52
CA THR A 386 -5.35 -7.11 -11.35
C THR A 386 -6.63 -7.43 -12.14
N PRO A 387 -6.62 -7.39 -13.49
CA PRO A 387 -5.53 -6.87 -14.34
C PRO A 387 -5.28 -5.37 -14.10
N ALA A 388 -4.12 -4.84 -14.52
CA ALA A 388 -3.77 -3.42 -14.33
C ALA A 388 -4.78 -2.48 -15.04
N LEU A 389 -4.84 -1.20 -14.67
CA LEU A 389 -5.82 -0.25 -15.25
C LEU A 389 -5.64 -0.07 -16.76
N ASP A 390 -4.39 -0.11 -17.21
CA ASP A 390 -3.94 0.03 -18.60
C ASP A 390 -3.74 -1.32 -19.30
N ASP A 391 -4.15 -2.42 -18.67
CA ASP A 391 -4.02 -3.75 -19.23
C ASP A 391 -4.83 -3.90 -20.53
N ALA A 392 -4.20 -4.43 -21.57
CA ALA A 392 -4.80 -4.60 -22.89
C ALA A 392 -5.97 -5.61 -22.91
N SER A 393 -6.13 -6.44 -21.87
CA SER A 393 -7.29 -7.32 -21.70
C SER A 393 -8.54 -6.60 -21.18
N ARG A 394 -8.43 -5.35 -20.73
CA ARG A 394 -9.57 -4.54 -20.32
C ARG A 394 -10.24 -3.87 -21.51
N ASP A 395 -11.57 -3.76 -21.46
CA ASP A 395 -12.32 -2.92 -22.37
C ASP A 395 -11.93 -1.45 -22.19
N GLN A 396 -11.75 -0.75 -23.30
CA GLN A 396 -11.33 0.65 -23.32
C GLN A 396 -12.41 1.54 -23.92
N ILE A 397 -12.74 2.60 -23.20
CA ILE A 397 -13.48 3.75 -23.72
C ILE A 397 -12.50 4.92 -23.76
N VAL A 398 -12.13 5.35 -24.96
CA VAL A 398 -11.17 6.45 -25.15
C VAL A 398 -11.94 7.71 -25.53
N VAL A 399 -11.84 8.74 -24.69
CA VAL A 399 -12.38 10.07 -25.01
C VAL A 399 -11.22 10.95 -25.47
N ASP A 400 -11.35 11.53 -26.65
CA ASP A 400 -10.28 12.34 -27.26
C ASP A 400 -10.86 13.57 -27.97
N ASN A 401 -10.02 14.57 -28.23
CA ASN A 401 -10.39 15.69 -29.09
C ASN A 401 -10.18 15.31 -30.57
N SER A 402 -11.15 15.61 -31.43
CA SER A 402 -10.99 15.36 -32.87
C SER A 402 -10.67 16.62 -33.66
N ALA A 403 -10.77 17.79 -33.01
CA ALA A 403 -10.42 19.13 -33.51
C ALA A 403 -10.64 20.17 -32.39
N ASN A 404 -10.49 21.47 -32.70
CA ASN A 404 -10.75 22.57 -31.76
C ASN A 404 -12.19 22.62 -31.19
N THR A 405 -13.17 22.00 -31.87
CA THR A 405 -14.59 22.16 -31.55
C THR A 405 -15.34 20.84 -31.35
N ALA A 406 -14.66 19.70 -31.28
CA ALA A 406 -15.31 18.40 -31.23
C ALA A 406 -14.60 17.40 -30.31
N ALA A 407 -15.40 16.62 -29.58
CA ALA A 407 -14.95 15.49 -28.79
C ALA A 407 -15.42 14.18 -29.43
N THR A 408 -14.52 13.19 -29.41
CA THR A 408 -14.76 11.84 -29.88
C THR A 408 -14.73 10.84 -28.75
N VAL A 409 -15.41 9.73 -28.96
CA VAL A 409 -15.38 8.55 -28.10
C VAL A 409 -15.08 7.35 -29.00
N LYS A 410 -14.05 6.59 -28.66
CA LYS A 410 -13.75 5.30 -29.27
C LYS A 410 -14.09 4.20 -28.28
N LEU A 411 -14.97 3.29 -28.67
CA LEU A 411 -15.35 2.13 -27.88
C LEU A 411 -15.57 0.91 -28.78
N THR A 412 -15.61 -0.27 -28.17
CA THR A 412 -15.95 -1.54 -28.81
C THR A 412 -17.31 -1.99 -28.31
N ASP A 413 -18.22 -2.36 -29.21
CA ASP A 413 -19.54 -2.89 -28.83
C ASP A 413 -19.46 -4.36 -28.38
N TYR A 414 -20.56 -4.90 -27.87
CA TYR A 414 -20.65 -6.30 -27.40
C TYR A 414 -20.41 -7.34 -28.51
N ARG A 415 -20.46 -6.93 -29.79
CA ARG A 415 -20.21 -7.78 -30.96
C ARG A 415 -18.75 -7.71 -31.42
N GLY A 416 -17.91 -6.91 -30.74
CA GLY A 416 -16.49 -6.74 -31.07
C GLY A 416 -16.20 -5.68 -32.13
N ASN A 417 -17.18 -4.88 -32.53
CA ASN A 417 -16.98 -3.79 -33.49
C ASN A 417 -16.44 -2.55 -32.78
N THR A 418 -15.28 -2.06 -33.19
CA THR A 418 -14.69 -0.82 -32.66
C THR A 418 -14.99 0.36 -33.58
N LYS A 419 -15.54 1.44 -33.02
CA LYS A 419 -15.78 2.68 -33.77
C LYS A 419 -15.40 3.92 -32.97
N THR A 420 -14.95 4.95 -33.68
CA THR A 420 -14.78 6.30 -33.13
C THR A 420 -15.97 7.16 -33.56
N LEU A 421 -16.71 7.69 -32.58
CA LEU A 421 -17.87 8.53 -32.78
C LEU A 421 -17.58 9.94 -32.28
N THR A 422 -17.87 10.96 -33.08
CA THR A 422 -18.00 12.32 -32.55
C THR A 422 -19.29 12.39 -31.76
N TRP A 423 -19.23 12.74 -30.48
CA TRP A 423 -20.39 12.72 -29.58
C TRP A 423 -20.73 14.10 -29.00
N ALA A 424 -19.76 15.01 -28.97
CA ALA A 424 -19.99 16.38 -28.57
C ALA A 424 -19.32 17.37 -29.52
N GLN A 425 -19.99 18.48 -29.79
CA GLN A 425 -19.43 19.61 -30.54
C GLN A 425 -19.76 20.93 -29.86
N THR A 426 -18.83 21.88 -29.90
CA THR A 426 -19.08 23.27 -29.51
C THR A 426 -19.60 24.06 -30.70
N LYS A 427 -20.60 24.92 -30.47
CA LYS A 427 -21.06 25.87 -31.48
C LYS A 427 -19.94 26.87 -31.80
N THR A 428 -19.80 27.24 -33.06
CA THR A 428 -18.90 28.32 -33.48
C THR A 428 -19.39 29.66 -32.90
N GLY A 429 -18.66 30.24 -31.94
CA GLY A 429 -19.02 31.48 -31.26
C GLY A 429 -18.11 31.79 -30.06
N SER A 430 -18.33 32.94 -29.39
CA SER A 430 -17.49 33.42 -28.28
C SER A 430 -17.70 32.71 -26.94
N ASN A 431 -18.72 31.84 -26.82
CA ASN A 431 -19.03 31.13 -25.59
C ASN A 431 -18.81 29.62 -25.78
N PHE A 432 -17.96 29.02 -24.96
CA PHE A 432 -17.75 27.57 -24.92
C PHE A 432 -19.03 26.90 -24.39
N GLY A 433 -19.69 26.12 -25.24
CA GLY A 433 -20.92 25.38 -24.92
C GLY A 433 -20.99 24.09 -25.73
N PRO A 434 -20.40 22.99 -25.25
CA PRO A 434 -20.48 21.70 -25.92
C PRO A 434 -21.92 21.16 -25.86
N GLU A 435 -22.40 20.69 -27.00
CA GLU A 435 -23.70 20.06 -27.16
C GLU A 435 -23.54 18.62 -27.64
N LEU A 436 -24.46 17.75 -27.24
CA LEU A 436 -24.47 16.33 -27.60
C LEU A 436 -24.86 16.14 -29.08
N ASN A 437 -23.88 16.25 -29.96
CA ASN A 437 -24.06 16.26 -31.40
C ASN A 437 -22.91 15.51 -32.09
N ALA A 438 -23.22 14.80 -33.17
CA ALA A 438 -22.20 14.20 -34.04
C ALA A 438 -21.64 15.21 -35.05
N THR A 439 -22.48 16.13 -35.51
CA THR A 439 -22.13 17.28 -36.37
C THR A 439 -22.95 18.50 -35.96
N SER A 440 -22.70 19.67 -36.54
CA SER A 440 -23.53 20.86 -36.33
C SER A 440 -25.00 20.69 -36.73
N THR A 441 -25.34 19.63 -37.47
CA THR A 441 -26.68 19.34 -37.98
C THR A 441 -27.26 18.00 -37.53
N ARG A 442 -26.46 17.12 -36.92
CA ARG A 442 -26.86 15.77 -36.50
C ARG A 442 -26.71 15.60 -35.01
N GLN A 443 -27.82 15.29 -34.35
CA GLN A 443 -27.90 15.26 -32.88
C GLN A 443 -28.04 13.84 -32.36
N TYR A 444 -27.59 13.59 -31.13
CA TYR A 444 -27.97 12.36 -30.42
C TYR A 444 -29.23 12.61 -29.60
N ARG A 445 -30.20 11.71 -29.73
CA ARG A 445 -31.43 11.67 -28.95
C ARG A 445 -31.28 10.62 -27.86
N VAL A 446 -31.18 11.10 -26.62
CA VAL A 446 -30.88 10.29 -25.43
C VAL A 446 -32.05 10.18 -24.47
N ILE A 447 -33.22 10.71 -24.82
CA ILE A 447 -34.44 10.56 -24.04
C ILE A 447 -35.48 9.84 -24.89
N GLU A 448 -36.05 8.79 -24.31
CA GLU A 448 -37.15 8.03 -24.90
C GLU A 448 -38.30 8.96 -25.35
N GLY A 449 -38.86 8.69 -26.53
CA GLY A 449 -39.95 9.47 -27.09
C GLY A 449 -39.57 10.83 -27.66
N GLN A 450 -38.29 11.25 -27.59
CA GLN A 450 -37.83 12.42 -28.34
C GLN A 450 -38.00 12.21 -29.85
N THR A 451 -38.27 13.30 -30.55
CA THR A 451 -38.30 13.30 -32.00
C THR A 451 -36.87 13.16 -32.54
N VAL A 452 -36.63 12.05 -33.22
CA VAL A 452 -35.40 11.73 -33.96
C VAL A 452 -35.63 12.15 -35.41
N LYS A 453 -34.87 13.11 -35.91
CA LYS A 453 -34.94 13.51 -37.31
C LYS A 453 -34.08 12.59 -38.17
N GLU A 454 -34.36 12.51 -39.45
CA GLU A 454 -33.49 11.86 -40.41
C GLU A 454 -32.06 12.42 -40.26
N ASN A 455 -31.08 11.52 -40.23
CA ASN A 455 -29.67 11.74 -39.91
C ASN A 455 -29.32 12.02 -38.43
N ASP A 456 -30.30 12.12 -37.53
CA ASP A 456 -30.03 12.08 -36.08
C ASP A 456 -29.78 10.64 -35.62
N TYR A 457 -29.16 10.53 -34.45
CA TYR A 457 -28.85 9.27 -33.79
C TYR A 457 -29.79 9.05 -32.61
N VAL A 458 -30.13 7.79 -32.35
CA VAL A 458 -30.93 7.36 -31.20
C VAL A 458 -30.22 6.21 -30.50
N LEU A 459 -30.16 6.27 -29.17
CA LEU A 459 -29.77 5.13 -28.35
C LEU A 459 -31.00 4.28 -28.05
N LEU A 460 -30.96 3.02 -28.47
CA LEU A 460 -31.98 2.03 -28.16
C LEU A 460 -31.38 1.01 -27.20
N ALA A 461 -31.82 1.04 -25.93
CA ALA A 461 -31.49 0.03 -24.93
C ALA A 461 -32.74 -0.19 -24.04
N PRO A 462 -33.37 -1.36 -24.10
CA PRO A 462 -34.70 -1.57 -23.54
C PRO A 462 -34.68 -1.77 -22.01
N SER A 463 -33.53 -2.05 -21.40
CA SER A 463 -33.38 -2.19 -19.95
C SER A 463 -31.97 -1.84 -19.45
N GLN A 464 -31.85 -1.55 -18.14
CA GLN A 464 -30.59 -1.16 -17.46
C GLN A 464 -29.46 -2.19 -17.52
N GLU A 465 -29.78 -3.45 -17.81
CA GLU A 465 -28.83 -4.56 -17.85
C GLU A 465 -28.79 -5.21 -19.25
N SER A 466 -29.33 -4.52 -20.27
CA SER A 466 -29.31 -5.04 -21.64
C SER A 466 -27.90 -4.97 -22.20
N GLU A 467 -27.33 -6.14 -22.53
CA GLU A 467 -26.10 -6.24 -23.33
C GLU A 467 -26.33 -5.79 -24.79
N PHE A 468 -27.59 -5.79 -25.25
CA PHE A 468 -28.01 -5.43 -26.61
C PHE A 468 -28.28 -3.93 -26.79
N GLY A 469 -27.39 -3.07 -26.29
CA GLY A 469 -27.51 -1.61 -26.51
C GLY A 469 -27.04 -1.24 -27.92
N HIS A 470 -27.82 -0.45 -28.64
CA HIS A 470 -27.47 0.01 -29.98
C HIS A 470 -27.50 1.53 -30.12
N ILE A 471 -26.55 2.07 -30.89
CA ILE A 471 -26.60 3.44 -31.41
C ILE A 471 -27.02 3.31 -32.87
N TYR A 472 -28.21 3.80 -33.21
CA TYR A 472 -28.71 3.80 -34.58
C TYR A 472 -28.76 5.23 -35.13
N GLN A 473 -28.37 5.41 -36.39
CA GLN A 473 -28.77 6.56 -37.18
C GLN A 473 -30.16 6.29 -37.78
N LEU A 474 -31.08 7.25 -37.69
CA LEU A 474 -32.29 7.25 -38.52
C LEU A 474 -31.87 7.66 -39.94
N SER A 475 -31.59 6.70 -40.80
CA SER A 475 -30.98 6.94 -42.10
C SER A 475 -31.98 7.33 -43.18
N ASP A 476 -33.24 6.95 -43.03
CA ASP A 476 -34.28 7.22 -44.02
C ASP A 476 -35.69 7.18 -43.40
N VAL A 477 -36.60 8.01 -43.91
CA VAL A 477 -38.04 8.02 -43.56
C VAL A 477 -38.84 8.23 -44.85
N ASP A 478 -39.65 7.24 -45.22
CA ASP A 478 -40.53 7.33 -46.39
C ASP A 478 -41.80 8.16 -46.07
N ASP A 479 -42.35 8.79 -47.12
CA ASP A 479 -43.57 9.61 -47.08
C ASP A 479 -44.77 8.86 -46.46
N ILE A 480 -45.43 9.50 -45.50
CA ILE A 480 -46.54 8.98 -44.69
C ILE A 480 -47.80 8.69 -45.52
N GLY A 481 -47.91 9.17 -46.76
CA GLY A 481 -49.00 8.84 -47.69
C GLY A 481 -48.69 7.73 -48.70
N GLY A 482 -47.47 7.20 -48.68
CA GLY A 482 -46.98 6.21 -49.64
C GLY A 482 -47.68 4.85 -49.54
N SER A 483 -47.46 4.00 -50.55
CA SER A 483 -48.01 2.63 -50.53
C SER A 483 -47.38 1.75 -49.44
N ASN A 484 -46.17 2.07 -48.99
CA ASN A 484 -45.41 1.33 -47.97
C ASN A 484 -44.59 2.32 -47.12
N PRO A 485 -45.21 3.15 -46.26
CA PRO A 485 -44.46 4.06 -45.40
C PRO A 485 -43.52 3.25 -44.50
N SER A 486 -42.25 3.66 -44.43
CA SER A 486 -41.21 2.93 -43.72
C SER A 486 -40.17 3.89 -43.13
N PHE A 487 -39.33 3.37 -42.25
CA PHE A 487 -38.11 4.04 -41.84
C PHE A 487 -36.96 3.05 -41.81
N THR A 488 -35.74 3.55 -41.97
CA THR A 488 -34.53 2.74 -41.88
C THR A 488 -33.67 3.23 -40.73
N LEU A 489 -33.24 2.29 -39.90
CA LEU A 489 -32.20 2.49 -38.90
C LEU A 489 -30.90 1.87 -39.40
N THR A 490 -29.79 2.59 -39.31
CA THR A 490 -28.44 2.07 -39.59
C THR A 490 -27.68 1.98 -38.29
N ASP A 491 -27.23 0.79 -37.90
CA ASP A 491 -26.43 0.58 -36.69
C ASP A 491 -25.07 1.23 -36.86
N GLU A 492 -24.69 2.10 -35.94
CA GLU A 492 -23.47 2.86 -36.09
C GLU A 492 -22.23 1.97 -36.04
N PHE A 493 -22.22 0.89 -35.27
CA PHE A 493 -21.01 0.09 -35.07
C PHE A 493 -20.77 -0.91 -36.21
N SER A 494 -21.83 -1.57 -36.66
CA SER A 494 -21.80 -2.63 -37.68
C SER A 494 -22.07 -2.11 -39.09
N GLY A 495 -22.85 -1.03 -39.23
CA GLY A 495 -23.38 -0.57 -40.51
C GLY A 495 -24.61 -1.34 -40.99
N ASP A 496 -25.09 -2.32 -40.22
CA ASP A 496 -26.28 -3.10 -40.54
C ASP A 496 -27.52 -2.20 -40.55
N THR A 497 -28.46 -2.51 -41.44
CA THR A 497 -29.69 -1.74 -41.58
C THR A 497 -30.92 -2.53 -41.15
N VAL A 498 -31.85 -1.84 -40.49
CA VAL A 498 -33.17 -2.36 -40.12
C VAL A 498 -34.22 -1.46 -40.74
N GLN A 499 -34.92 -1.99 -41.74
CA GLN A 499 -36.06 -1.31 -42.35
C GLN A 499 -37.36 -1.79 -41.71
N VAL A 500 -38.22 -0.85 -41.30
CA VAL A 500 -39.47 -1.14 -40.61
C VAL A 500 -40.63 -0.46 -41.34
N TYR A 501 -41.56 -1.27 -41.84
CA TYR A 501 -42.79 -0.78 -42.47
C TYR A 501 -43.85 -0.40 -41.42
N LEU A 502 -44.37 0.81 -41.56
CA LEU A 502 -45.36 1.40 -40.69
C LEU A 502 -46.78 0.99 -41.07
N ASN A 503 -47.66 0.92 -40.07
CA ASN A 503 -49.10 0.75 -40.26
C ASN A 503 -49.82 1.94 -39.60
N ASN A 504 -50.50 2.78 -40.39
CA ASN A 504 -51.15 4.01 -39.92
C ASN A 504 -50.20 4.94 -39.13
N GLY A 505 -48.94 5.06 -39.56
CA GLY A 505 -47.94 5.95 -38.96
C GLY A 505 -47.25 5.41 -37.69
N TYR A 506 -47.43 4.13 -37.33
CA TYR A 506 -46.71 3.52 -36.21
C TYR A 506 -46.46 2.02 -36.44
N LYS A 507 -45.54 1.42 -35.68
CA LYS A 507 -45.25 -0.01 -35.74
C LYS A 507 -44.57 -0.49 -34.46
N GLU A 508 -45.04 -1.62 -33.95
CA GLU A 508 -44.25 -2.44 -33.02
C GLU A 508 -43.25 -3.27 -33.83
N PHE A 509 -41.98 -3.17 -33.45
CA PHE A 509 -40.88 -3.91 -34.07
C PHE A 509 -39.93 -4.45 -33.01
N TYR A 510 -39.08 -5.40 -33.41
CA TYR A 510 -38.22 -6.14 -32.49
C TYR A 510 -36.76 -5.98 -32.91
N LEU A 511 -35.91 -5.64 -31.94
CA LEU A 511 -34.45 -5.68 -32.07
C LEU A 511 -33.94 -6.60 -30.96
N ASP A 512 -33.13 -7.60 -31.31
CA ASP A 512 -32.53 -8.54 -30.33
C ASP A 512 -33.55 -9.17 -29.37
N GLY A 513 -34.74 -9.47 -29.89
CA GLY A 513 -35.85 -10.04 -29.13
C GLY A 513 -36.61 -9.05 -28.23
N GLN A 514 -36.25 -7.76 -28.27
CA GLN A 514 -36.85 -6.70 -27.46
C GLN A 514 -37.83 -5.88 -28.28
N ALA A 515 -39.02 -5.62 -27.73
CA ALA A 515 -40.08 -4.89 -28.40
C ALA A 515 -39.91 -3.37 -28.24
N TYR A 516 -40.08 -2.66 -29.36
CA TYR A 516 -40.07 -1.20 -29.44
C TYR A 516 -41.29 -0.73 -30.21
N CYS A 517 -41.80 0.45 -29.84
CA CYS A 517 -42.80 1.14 -30.63
C CYS A 517 -42.19 2.32 -31.36
N ALA A 518 -42.23 2.27 -32.69
CA ALA A 518 -41.92 3.40 -33.54
C ALA A 518 -43.19 4.17 -33.87
N VAL A 519 -43.14 5.49 -33.73
CA VAL A 519 -44.22 6.41 -34.08
C VAL A 519 -43.68 7.47 -35.00
N ASN A 520 -44.28 7.61 -36.16
CA ASN A 520 -43.95 8.66 -37.10
C ASN A 520 -44.41 10.03 -36.55
N LYS A 521 -43.58 11.06 -36.75
CA LYS A 521 -43.87 12.44 -36.36
C LYS A 521 -43.94 13.39 -37.56
N SER A 522 -43.18 13.11 -38.63
CA SER A 522 -43.23 13.81 -39.92
C SER A 522 -42.57 12.95 -41.01
N ASP A 523 -42.57 13.42 -42.25
CA ASP A 523 -41.91 12.76 -43.40
C ASP A 523 -40.39 12.65 -43.26
N THR A 524 -39.82 13.15 -42.15
CA THR A 524 -38.38 13.17 -41.87
C THR A 524 -38.10 12.89 -40.40
N SER A 525 -39.06 12.39 -39.62
CA SER A 525 -38.82 12.14 -38.19
C SER A 525 -39.69 11.07 -37.55
N MET A 526 -39.09 10.38 -36.59
CA MET A 526 -39.66 9.29 -35.81
C MET A 526 -39.54 9.57 -34.31
N ALA A 527 -40.30 8.86 -33.48
CA ALA A 527 -40.07 8.73 -32.05
C ALA A 527 -40.16 7.25 -31.64
N PHE A 528 -39.35 6.86 -30.67
CA PHE A 528 -39.23 5.47 -30.22
C PHE A 528 -39.58 5.37 -28.74
N TYR A 529 -40.37 4.35 -28.39
CA TYR A 529 -40.84 4.08 -27.02
C TYR A 529 -40.64 2.61 -26.67
N TRP A 530 -40.41 2.29 -25.40
CA TRP A 530 -40.21 0.92 -24.93
C TRP A 530 -40.57 0.74 -23.44
N GLY A 531 -40.62 -0.51 -22.99
CA GLY A 531 -40.82 -0.82 -21.58
C GLY A 531 -42.28 -0.90 -21.12
N ALA A 532 -42.46 -1.01 -19.81
CA ALA A 532 -43.73 -1.39 -19.21
C ALA A 532 -44.80 -0.29 -19.31
N GLY A 533 -45.96 -0.66 -19.87
CA GLY A 533 -47.12 0.22 -20.02
C GLY A 533 -47.15 0.98 -21.35
N VAL A 534 -46.16 0.79 -22.22
CA VAL A 534 -46.21 1.31 -23.59
C VAL A 534 -47.25 0.50 -24.37
N THR A 535 -48.21 1.20 -24.98
CA THR A 535 -49.16 0.62 -25.94
C THR A 535 -48.84 1.19 -27.32
N CYS A 536 -48.42 0.34 -28.26
CA CYS A 536 -47.95 0.84 -29.53
C CYS A 536 -49.10 1.32 -30.44
N THR A 537 -49.20 2.65 -30.57
CA THR A 537 -50.23 3.37 -31.33
C THR A 537 -49.64 4.66 -31.90
N ALA A 538 -50.35 5.34 -32.80
CA ALA A 538 -49.95 6.65 -33.33
C ALA A 538 -49.76 7.71 -32.22
N SER A 539 -50.38 7.51 -31.05
CA SER A 539 -50.27 8.37 -29.87
C SER A 539 -49.49 7.71 -28.73
N ALA A 540 -48.58 6.77 -29.02
CA ALA A 540 -47.79 6.12 -27.99
C ALA A 540 -46.99 7.14 -27.17
N ASN A 541 -46.73 6.78 -25.92
CA ASN A 541 -45.93 7.52 -24.95
C ASN A 541 -45.06 6.52 -24.19
N ALA A 542 -44.15 7.02 -23.34
CA ALA A 542 -43.21 6.21 -22.55
C ALA A 542 -43.88 5.32 -21.47
N GLY A 543 -45.22 5.23 -21.46
CA GLY A 543 -45.96 4.41 -20.52
C GLY A 543 -45.75 4.90 -19.09
N SER A 544 -45.31 3.99 -18.22
CA SER A 544 -45.21 4.29 -16.78
C SER A 544 -43.98 5.13 -16.42
N LYS A 545 -42.91 5.10 -17.22
CA LYS A 545 -41.61 5.71 -16.90
C LYS A 545 -40.82 6.03 -18.16
N THR A 546 -40.10 7.14 -18.15
CA THR A 546 -39.26 7.56 -19.28
C THR A 546 -37.79 7.20 -19.03
N THR A 547 -37.14 6.66 -20.06
CA THR A 547 -35.72 6.33 -20.05
C THR A 547 -34.87 7.49 -20.57
N ALA A 548 -33.81 7.87 -19.84
CA ALA A 548 -32.78 8.80 -20.30
C ALA A 548 -31.39 8.13 -20.26
N PHE A 549 -30.53 8.38 -21.24
CA PHE A 549 -29.20 7.77 -21.34
C PHE A 549 -28.08 8.68 -20.78
N PRO A 550 -27.03 8.10 -20.13
CA PRO A 550 -26.90 6.70 -19.75
C PRO A 550 -28.00 6.31 -18.75
N LEU A 551 -28.47 5.06 -18.81
CA LEU A 551 -29.78 4.63 -18.31
C LEU A 551 -30.08 5.09 -16.87
N ILE A 552 -30.81 6.21 -16.76
CA ILE A 552 -31.43 6.70 -15.53
C ILE A 552 -32.94 6.63 -15.73
N LYS A 553 -33.60 5.91 -14.84
CA LYS A 553 -35.05 5.77 -14.81
C LYS A 553 -35.63 6.96 -14.06
N LEU A 554 -36.15 7.94 -14.79
CA LEU A 554 -36.77 9.13 -14.19
C LEU A 554 -38.11 8.73 -13.56
N LYS A 555 -38.37 9.24 -12.35
CA LYS A 555 -39.58 8.95 -11.57
C LYS A 555 -40.77 9.76 -12.05
#